data_AF-A0A256CAT7-F1
#
_entry.id   AF-A0A256CAT7-F1
#
_cell.length_a   1.000
_cell.length_b   1.000
_cell.length_c   1.000
_cell.angle_alpha   90.00
_cell.angle_beta   90.00
_cell.angle_gamma   90.00
#
_symmetry.space_group_name_H-M   'P 1'
#
loop_
_entity.id
_entity.type
_entity.pdbx_description
1 polymer ?
#
loop_
_entity_poly.entity_id
_entity_poly.type
_entity_poly.pdbx_seq_one_letter_code
_entity_poly.pdbx_strand_id
1 'polypeptide(L)'
;MKKLFNQLRNWQYCLKFLIHTVISAIIAVCIFFLLLGYFSPEIIGNVNNTLAKNKDAYIAIGATCAVLSTLFGVFITVGYRIKVEVLSKNRQDWINDLRKNMAEYLKLVYNMKSYNYDHQGNIVFTPHLVTEENHNRLLYITSYVTLLLSPQAKNTQNDRSLKLVKLLEDANLFLFYPMEHDLKSFYEKISEYWENDFLLPASYDKKKFKELTPKEQEEIYLKTKGYILKFISIMTQEILKTEWERVKNGE
;
A
#
# COMPACT_ATOMS: atom_id res chain seq x y z
N MET A 1 19.32 5.97 9.53
CA MET A 1 19.12 5.38 8.18
C MET A 1 17.95 5.98 7.39
N LYS A 2 16.71 6.09 7.90
CA LYS A 2 15.56 6.70 7.17
C LYS A 2 15.80 8.13 6.62
N LYS A 3 16.42 9.00 7.42
CA LYS A 3 16.77 10.38 6.99
C LYS A 3 17.75 10.39 5.81
N LEU A 4 18.68 9.43 5.79
CA LEU A 4 19.69 9.25 4.74
C LEU A 4 19.06 8.72 3.44
N PHE A 5 18.08 7.82 3.53
CA PHE A 5 17.38 7.26 2.36
C PHE A 5 16.46 8.28 1.68
N ASN A 6 15.73 9.10 2.46
CA ASN A 6 14.97 10.22 1.90
C ASN A 6 15.87 11.32 1.31
N GLN A 7 17.04 11.56 1.91
CA GLN A 7 18.04 12.44 1.33
C GLN A 7 18.57 11.89 0.00
N LEU A 8 18.88 10.59 -0.09
CA LEU A 8 19.33 9.93 -1.34
C LEU A 8 18.25 9.96 -2.44
N ARG A 9 16.98 9.74 -2.10
CA ARG A 9 15.87 9.81 -3.07
C ARG A 9 15.68 11.23 -3.61
N ASN A 10 15.70 12.24 -2.74
CA ASN A 10 15.67 13.64 -3.16
C ASN A 10 16.91 14.01 -3.99
N TRP A 11 18.06 13.41 -3.68
CA TRP A 11 19.28 13.59 -4.45
C TRP A 11 19.15 13.05 -5.88
N GLN A 12 18.50 11.89 -6.08
CA GLN A 12 18.24 11.36 -7.43
C GLN A 12 17.30 12.26 -8.24
N TYR A 13 16.28 12.86 -7.61
CA TYR A 13 15.42 13.84 -8.28
C TYR A 13 16.17 15.13 -8.62
N CYS A 14 16.98 15.66 -7.70
CA CYS A 14 17.85 16.81 -7.96
C CYS A 14 18.86 16.51 -9.07
N LEU A 15 19.45 15.32 -9.11
CA LEU A 15 20.40 14.91 -10.13
C LEU A 15 19.75 14.81 -11.51
N LYS A 16 18.54 14.23 -11.60
CA LYS A 16 17.78 14.19 -12.87
C LYS A 16 17.38 15.58 -13.34
N PHE A 17 16.98 16.45 -12.43
CA PHE A 17 16.67 17.84 -12.74
C PHE A 17 17.90 18.61 -13.23
N LEU A 18 19.05 18.42 -12.55
CA LEU A 18 20.33 19.01 -12.93
C LEU A 18 20.82 18.52 -14.30
N ILE A 19 20.70 17.23 -14.58
CA ILE A 19 21.04 16.67 -15.90
C ILE A 19 20.16 17.29 -16.98
N HIS A 20 18.86 17.47 -16.73
CA HIS A 20 17.97 18.13 -17.69
C HIS A 20 18.31 19.60 -17.92
N THR A 21 18.60 20.37 -16.87
CA THR A 21 18.98 21.78 -17.03
C THR A 21 20.33 21.93 -17.72
N VAL A 22 21.29 21.04 -17.44
CA VAL A 22 22.60 21.02 -18.13
C VAL A 22 22.44 20.66 -19.60
N ILE A 23 21.65 19.64 -19.95
CA ILE A 23 21.38 19.29 -21.35
C ILE A 23 20.68 20.45 -22.07
N SER A 24 19.69 21.08 -21.45
CA SER A 24 19.00 22.24 -22.02
C SER A 24 19.95 23.43 -22.23
N ALA A 25 20.86 23.67 -21.28
CA ALA A 25 21.87 24.72 -21.39
C ALA A 25 22.87 24.41 -22.50
N ILE A 26 23.32 23.16 -22.64
CA ILE A 26 24.21 22.73 -23.72
C ILE A 26 23.53 22.92 -25.08
N ILE A 27 22.26 22.52 -25.22
CA ILE A 27 21.49 22.72 -26.46
C ILE A 27 21.38 24.22 -26.77
N ALA A 28 21.05 25.06 -25.79
CA ALA A 28 20.96 26.51 -25.97
C ALA A 28 22.31 27.11 -26.38
N VAL A 29 23.40 26.67 -25.77
CA VAL A 29 24.77 27.09 -26.10
C VAL A 29 25.19 26.61 -27.49
N CYS A 30 24.87 25.37 -27.88
CA CYS A 30 25.12 24.87 -29.23
C CYS A 30 24.32 25.65 -30.28
N ILE A 31 23.06 26.00 -30.00
CA ILE A 31 22.26 26.88 -30.87
C ILE A 31 22.90 28.27 -30.95
N PHE A 32 23.35 28.83 -29.82
CA PHE A 32 24.01 30.13 -29.79
C PHE A 32 25.34 30.14 -30.58
N PHE A 33 26.16 29.09 -30.46
CA PHE A 33 27.39 28.95 -31.24
C PHE A 33 27.14 28.65 -32.71
N LEU A 34 26.08 27.91 -33.06
CA LEU A 34 25.67 27.76 -34.45
C LEU A 34 25.21 29.09 -35.05
N LEU A 35 24.50 29.92 -34.28
CA LEU A 35 24.15 31.28 -34.69
C LEU A 35 25.41 32.13 -34.86
N LEU A 36 26.33 32.16 -33.90
CA LEU A 36 27.57 32.94 -33.97
C LEU A 36 28.54 32.46 -35.06
N GLY A 37 28.70 31.16 -35.27
CA GLY A 37 29.55 30.58 -36.33
C GLY A 37 29.03 30.89 -37.73
N TYR A 38 27.72 31.09 -37.87
CA TYR A 38 27.12 31.61 -39.10
C TYR A 38 27.38 33.11 -39.30
N PHE A 39 27.74 33.84 -38.25
CA PHE A 39 28.16 35.25 -38.25
C PHE A 39 29.69 35.41 -38.22
N SER A 40 30.43 34.61 -38.99
CA SER A 40 31.87 34.83 -39.17
C SER A 40 32.17 36.26 -39.66
N PRO A 41 33.19 36.98 -39.14
CA PRO A 41 33.36 38.43 -39.32
C PRO A 41 33.73 38.90 -40.73
N GLU A 42 33.96 38.02 -41.70
CA GLU A 42 34.27 38.43 -43.08
C GLU A 42 33.08 39.06 -43.83
N ILE A 43 31.86 39.07 -43.25
CA ILE A 43 30.64 39.61 -43.88
C ILE A 43 30.20 40.95 -43.26
N ILE A 44 31.05 41.66 -42.52
CA ILE A 44 30.63 42.93 -41.88
C ILE A 44 30.51 44.09 -42.90
N GLY A 45 31.07 43.96 -44.11
CA GLY A 45 30.95 44.96 -45.17
C GLY A 45 29.66 44.94 -46.01
N ASN A 46 28.82 43.90 -45.91
CA ASN A 46 27.64 43.74 -46.78
C ASN A 46 26.38 43.24 -46.04
N VAL A 47 26.29 43.50 -44.73
CA VAL A 47 25.32 42.91 -43.77
C VAL A 47 23.86 43.19 -44.14
N ASN A 48 23.55 44.36 -44.72
CA ASN A 48 22.15 44.75 -44.97
C ASN A 48 21.48 43.93 -46.09
N ASN A 49 22.23 43.43 -47.07
CA ASN A 49 21.66 42.63 -48.17
C ASN A 49 21.57 41.14 -47.86
N THR A 50 22.48 40.58 -47.05
CA THR A 50 22.48 39.14 -46.69
C THR A 50 21.50 38.82 -45.56
N LEU A 51 21.29 39.73 -44.62
CA LEU A 51 20.34 39.56 -43.52
C LEU A 51 18.88 39.56 -44.02
N ALA A 52 18.56 40.41 -45.00
CA ALA A 52 17.24 40.42 -45.65
C ALA A 52 16.98 39.13 -46.45
N LYS A 53 18.03 38.53 -47.04
CA LYS A 53 17.92 37.32 -47.87
C LYS A 53 17.77 36.02 -47.07
N ASN A 54 18.22 35.99 -45.80
CA ASN A 54 18.20 34.81 -44.93
C ASN A 54 17.16 34.90 -43.80
N LYS A 55 16.40 36.00 -43.69
CA LYS A 55 15.35 36.20 -42.68
C LYS A 55 14.35 35.05 -42.63
N ASP A 56 13.94 34.55 -43.79
CA ASP A 56 12.98 33.45 -43.91
C ASP A 56 13.55 32.13 -43.37
N ALA A 57 14.86 31.89 -43.51
CA ALA A 57 15.52 30.71 -42.98
C ALA A 57 15.57 30.73 -41.44
N TYR A 58 15.82 31.89 -40.82
CA TYR A 58 15.78 32.03 -39.36
C TYR A 58 14.37 31.84 -38.79
N ILE A 59 13.36 32.40 -39.47
CA ILE A 59 11.95 32.19 -39.10
C ILE A 59 11.58 30.71 -39.21
N ALA A 60 12.02 30.01 -40.26
CA ALA A 60 11.77 28.58 -40.45
C ALA A 60 12.43 27.71 -39.35
N ILE A 61 13.68 28.01 -38.97
CA ILE A 61 14.39 27.29 -37.89
C ILE A 61 13.71 27.54 -36.55
N GLY A 62 13.37 28.79 -36.23
CA GLY A 62 12.66 29.15 -35.00
C GLY A 62 11.30 28.46 -34.88
N ALA A 63 10.53 28.44 -35.96
CA ALA A 63 9.25 27.72 -36.03
C ALA A 63 9.43 26.21 -35.82
N THR A 64 10.44 25.60 -36.45
CA THR A 64 10.74 24.18 -36.30
C THR A 64 11.13 23.82 -34.85
N CYS A 65 11.99 24.63 -34.22
CA CYS A 65 12.37 24.44 -32.83
C CYS A 65 11.19 24.60 -31.86
N ALA A 66 10.27 25.53 -32.12
CA ALA A 66 9.06 25.71 -31.32
C ALA A 66 8.12 24.49 -31.43
N VAL A 67 7.94 23.96 -32.64
CA VAL A 67 7.14 22.74 -32.87
C VAL A 67 7.76 21.54 -32.16
N LEU A 68 9.07 21.33 -32.30
CA LEU A 68 9.78 20.21 -31.64
C LEU A 68 9.73 20.30 -30.12
N SER A 69 9.91 21.50 -29.55
CA SER A 69 9.80 21.75 -28.11
C SER A 69 8.39 21.43 -27.58
N THR A 70 7.37 21.82 -28.35
CA THR A 70 5.97 21.53 -27.99
C THR A 70 5.67 20.04 -28.03
N LEU A 71 6.11 19.33 -29.09
CA LEU A 71 5.95 17.88 -29.21
C LEU A 71 6.66 17.14 -28.07
N PHE A 72 7.90 17.53 -27.75
CA PHE A 72 8.65 16.92 -26.66
C PHE A 72 7.98 17.15 -25.30
N GLY A 73 7.44 18.34 -25.05
CA GLY A 73 6.63 18.65 -23.88
C GLY A 73 5.41 17.73 -23.77
N VAL A 74 4.66 17.55 -24.86
CA VAL A 74 3.50 16.65 -24.91
C VAL A 74 3.91 15.20 -24.61
N PHE A 75 5.01 14.70 -25.18
CA PHE A 75 5.50 13.35 -24.92
C PHE A 75 5.84 13.10 -23.44
N ILE A 76 6.52 14.05 -22.79
CA ILE A 76 6.83 13.95 -21.35
C ILE A 76 5.55 13.96 -20.52
N THR A 77 4.63 14.89 -20.79
CA THR A 77 3.37 15.01 -20.05
C THR A 77 2.50 13.77 -20.20
N VAL A 78 2.35 13.25 -21.41
CA VAL A 78 1.59 12.02 -21.69
C VAL A 78 2.22 10.82 -20.98
N GLY A 79 3.56 10.67 -21.07
CA GLY A 79 4.27 9.57 -20.39
C GLY A 79 4.14 9.62 -18.88
N TYR A 80 4.20 10.81 -18.26
CA TYR A 80 3.99 10.97 -16.83
C TYR A 80 2.54 10.67 -16.44
N ARG A 81 1.56 11.19 -17.19
CA ARG A 81 0.13 10.94 -16.97
C ARG A 81 -0.19 9.45 -17.02
N ILE A 82 0.29 8.72 -18.02
CA ILE A 82 0.07 7.28 -18.15
C ILE A 82 0.65 6.53 -16.94
N LYS A 83 1.86 6.88 -16.48
CA LYS A 83 2.45 6.24 -15.30
C LYS A 83 1.63 6.48 -14.04
N VAL A 84 1.15 7.70 -13.82
CA VAL A 84 0.29 8.05 -12.68
C VAL A 84 -1.06 7.33 -12.78
N GLU A 85 -1.65 7.27 -13.97
CA GLU A 85 -2.93 6.60 -14.21
C GLU A 85 -2.84 5.09 -13.98
N VAL A 86 -1.79 4.44 -14.50
CA VAL A 86 -1.53 3.00 -14.27
C VAL A 86 -1.27 2.72 -12.79
N LEU A 87 -0.48 3.56 -12.11
CA LEU A 87 -0.21 3.39 -10.68
C LEU A 87 -1.47 3.58 -9.83
N SER A 88 -2.26 4.61 -10.13
CA SER A 88 -3.55 4.87 -9.46
C SER A 88 -4.52 3.71 -9.66
N LYS A 89 -4.65 3.20 -10.90
CA LYS A 89 -5.49 2.04 -11.20
C LYS A 89 -5.05 0.79 -10.43
N ASN A 90 -3.76 0.46 -10.47
CA ASN A 90 -3.23 -0.69 -9.74
C ASN A 90 -3.46 -0.57 -8.21
N ARG A 91 -3.34 0.63 -7.65
CA ARG A 91 -3.60 0.88 -6.22
C ARG A 91 -5.10 0.78 -5.89
N GLN A 92 -5.98 1.23 -6.77
CA GLN A 92 -7.43 1.06 -6.62
C GLN A 92 -7.85 -0.41 -6.70
N ASP A 93 -7.29 -1.18 -7.63
CA ASP A 93 -7.52 -2.62 -7.75
C ASP A 93 -7.05 -3.34 -6.47
N TRP A 94 -5.86 -3.00 -5.97
CA TRP A 94 -5.36 -3.48 -4.68
C TRP A 94 -6.29 -3.14 -3.49
N ILE A 95 -6.81 -1.91 -3.41
CA ILE A 95 -7.79 -1.49 -2.39
C ILE A 95 -9.06 -2.35 -2.46
N ASN A 96 -9.56 -2.59 -3.67
CA ASN A 96 -10.78 -3.36 -3.89
C ASN A 96 -10.60 -4.83 -3.53
N ASP A 97 -9.47 -5.42 -3.90
CA ASP A 97 -9.11 -6.79 -3.55
C ASP A 97 -8.98 -6.96 -2.04
N LEU A 98 -8.32 -6.02 -1.34
CA LEU A 98 -8.22 -6.06 0.12
C LEU A 98 -9.61 -5.98 0.77
N ARG A 99 -10.48 -5.07 0.34
CA ARG A 99 -11.87 -4.96 0.84
C ARG A 99 -12.65 -6.24 0.65
N LYS A 100 -12.60 -6.81 -0.56
CA LYS A 100 -13.33 -8.03 -0.92
C LYS A 100 -12.91 -9.21 -0.04
N ASN A 101 -11.60 -9.46 0.05
CA ASN A 101 -11.06 -10.56 0.83
C ASN A 101 -11.28 -10.38 2.33
N MET A 102 -11.13 -9.18 2.87
CA MET A 102 -11.42 -8.91 4.28
C MET A 102 -12.91 -9.03 4.62
N ALA A 103 -13.81 -8.59 3.73
CA ALA A 103 -15.25 -8.78 3.93
C ALA A 103 -15.62 -10.28 3.93
N GLU A 104 -15.01 -11.05 3.04
CA GLU A 104 -15.18 -12.51 3.00
C GLU A 104 -14.65 -13.18 4.27
N TYR A 105 -13.45 -12.80 4.73
CA TYR A 105 -12.87 -13.27 5.98
C TYR A 105 -13.83 -13.03 7.16
N LEU A 106 -14.29 -11.79 7.32
CA LEU A 106 -15.18 -11.42 8.42
C LEU A 106 -16.49 -12.20 8.37
N LYS A 107 -17.06 -12.42 7.17
CA LYS A 107 -18.27 -13.22 6.98
C LYS A 107 -18.06 -14.69 7.37
N LEU A 108 -16.95 -15.29 6.96
CA LEU A 108 -16.62 -16.69 7.28
C LEU A 108 -16.43 -16.88 8.79
N VAL A 109 -15.64 -16.02 9.43
CA VAL A 109 -15.40 -16.08 10.88
C VAL A 109 -16.69 -15.81 11.68
N TYR A 110 -17.52 -14.87 11.23
CA TYR A 110 -18.81 -14.60 11.87
C TYR A 110 -19.72 -15.84 11.87
N ASN A 111 -19.79 -16.54 10.73
CA ASN A 111 -20.62 -17.75 10.57
C ASN A 111 -19.99 -19.01 11.19
N MET A 112 -18.69 -18.99 11.46
CA MET A 112 -17.99 -20.13 12.04
C MET A 112 -18.47 -20.41 13.46
N LYS A 113 -18.71 -21.70 13.74
CA LYS A 113 -18.90 -22.25 15.07
C LYS A 113 -17.82 -23.30 15.31
N SER A 114 -17.03 -23.11 16.36
CA SER A 114 -16.03 -24.10 16.81
C SER A 114 -16.59 -25.05 17.88
N TYR A 115 -17.89 -24.97 18.16
CA TYR A 115 -18.57 -25.78 19.15
C TYR A 115 -19.93 -26.27 18.66
N ASN A 116 -20.35 -27.43 19.17
CA ASN A 116 -21.68 -28.00 18.99
C ASN A 116 -22.29 -28.33 20.36
N TYR A 117 -23.54 -28.76 20.36
CA TYR A 117 -24.17 -29.33 21.54
C TYR A 117 -24.19 -30.86 21.41
N ASP A 118 -23.81 -31.56 22.47
CA ASP A 118 -24.00 -33.02 22.55
C ASP A 118 -25.49 -33.39 22.70
N HIS A 119 -25.79 -34.69 22.74
CA HIS A 119 -27.16 -35.19 22.91
C HIS A 119 -27.80 -34.79 24.25
N GLN A 120 -27.00 -34.33 25.21
CA GLN A 120 -27.40 -33.89 26.53
C GLN A 120 -27.49 -32.35 26.62
N GLY A 121 -27.20 -31.62 25.54
CA GLY A 121 -27.23 -30.16 25.49
C GLY A 121 -25.98 -29.49 26.06
N ASN A 122 -24.91 -30.22 26.34
CA ASN A 122 -23.64 -29.64 26.77
C ASN A 122 -22.84 -29.16 25.56
N ILE A 123 -22.10 -28.07 25.75
CA ILE A 123 -21.24 -27.49 24.72
C ILE A 123 -19.99 -28.37 24.57
N VAL A 124 -19.69 -28.77 23.34
CA VAL A 124 -18.48 -29.51 22.98
C VAL A 124 -17.74 -28.73 21.90
N PHE A 125 -16.58 -28.17 22.27
CA PHE A 125 -15.67 -27.58 21.30
C PHE A 125 -15.08 -28.66 20.41
N THR A 126 -15.35 -28.59 19.12
CA THR A 126 -14.86 -29.53 18.12
C THR A 126 -14.23 -28.75 16.98
N PRO A 127 -12.89 -28.82 16.82
CA PRO A 127 -12.19 -28.16 15.71
C PRO A 127 -12.76 -28.54 14.33
N HIS A 128 -13.31 -29.75 14.22
CA HIS A 128 -13.86 -30.33 13.00
C HIS A 128 -15.24 -29.81 12.56
N LEU A 129 -15.89 -28.93 13.34
CA LEU A 129 -17.15 -28.29 12.89
C LEU A 129 -16.91 -27.21 11.85
N VAL A 130 -15.69 -26.70 11.79
CA VAL A 130 -15.28 -25.93 10.63
C VAL A 130 -15.19 -26.92 9.48
N THR A 131 -16.06 -26.75 8.48
CA THR A 131 -15.94 -27.51 7.23
C THR A 131 -14.53 -27.31 6.69
N GLU A 132 -13.90 -28.38 6.20
CA GLU A 132 -12.56 -28.32 5.61
C GLU A 132 -12.48 -27.22 4.54
N GLU A 133 -13.57 -27.03 3.79
CA GLU A 133 -13.74 -25.92 2.86
C GLU A 133 -13.59 -24.53 3.51
N ASN A 134 -14.30 -24.26 4.60
CA ASN A 134 -14.21 -22.98 5.31
C ASN A 134 -12.82 -22.75 5.91
N HIS A 135 -12.19 -23.82 6.43
CA HIS A 135 -10.82 -23.76 6.94
C HIS A 135 -9.84 -23.39 5.83
N ASN A 136 -9.86 -24.13 4.72
CA ASN A 136 -9.01 -23.89 3.55
C ASN A 136 -9.25 -22.50 2.96
N ARG A 137 -10.51 -22.03 2.94
CA ARG A 137 -10.87 -20.72 2.43
C ARG A 137 -10.32 -19.59 3.31
N LEU A 138 -10.39 -19.74 4.63
CA LEU A 138 -9.81 -18.77 5.57
C LEU A 138 -8.28 -18.72 5.48
N LEU A 139 -7.63 -19.88 5.37
CA LEU A 139 -6.19 -19.94 5.12
C LEU A 139 -5.82 -19.23 3.83
N TYR A 140 -6.53 -19.51 2.73
CA TYR A 140 -6.33 -18.84 1.45
C TYR A 140 -6.46 -17.32 1.57
N ILE A 141 -7.55 -16.83 2.16
CA ILE A 141 -7.78 -15.40 2.33
C ILE A 141 -6.69 -14.77 3.18
N THR A 142 -6.29 -15.42 4.28
CA THR A 142 -5.25 -14.91 5.17
C THR A 142 -3.91 -14.82 4.44
N SER A 143 -3.50 -15.88 3.72
CA SER A 143 -2.28 -15.85 2.91
C SER A 143 -2.33 -14.77 1.83
N TYR A 144 -3.48 -14.60 1.16
CA TYR A 144 -3.65 -13.59 0.13
C TYR A 144 -3.56 -12.17 0.72
N VAL A 145 -4.23 -11.89 1.83
CA VAL A 145 -4.14 -10.61 2.54
C VAL A 145 -2.71 -10.36 3.03
N THR A 146 -2.03 -11.37 3.55
CA THR A 146 -0.61 -11.27 3.92
C THR A 146 0.24 -10.90 2.71
N LEU A 147 -0.01 -11.47 1.53
CA LEU A 147 0.71 -11.08 0.31
C LEU A 147 0.39 -9.65 -0.15
N LEU A 148 -0.86 -9.19 0.02
CA LEU A 148 -1.25 -7.81 -0.31
C LEU A 148 -0.60 -6.79 0.63
N LEU A 149 -0.47 -7.12 1.92
CA LEU A 149 -0.01 -6.22 2.98
C LEU A 149 1.50 -6.32 3.27
N SER A 150 2.11 -7.49 3.10
CA SER A 150 3.53 -7.77 3.39
C SER A 150 4.52 -6.87 2.63
N PRO A 151 4.32 -6.57 1.32
CA PRO A 151 5.17 -5.63 0.60
C PRO A 151 5.16 -4.22 1.20
N GLN A 152 4.03 -3.78 1.76
CA GLN A 152 3.88 -2.47 2.40
C GLN A 152 4.58 -2.45 3.77
N ALA A 153 4.40 -3.53 4.55
CA ALA A 153 5.01 -3.72 5.87
C ALA A 153 6.55 -3.68 5.87
N LYS A 154 7.22 -4.08 4.78
CA LYS A 154 8.69 -4.10 4.67
C LYS A 154 9.33 -2.70 4.73
N ASN A 155 8.59 -1.63 4.44
CA ASN A 155 9.16 -0.28 4.32
C ASN A 155 9.13 0.53 5.63
N THR A 156 8.43 0.07 6.67
CA THR A 156 8.21 0.86 7.90
C THR A 156 8.17 -0.02 9.15
N GLN A 157 9.10 0.21 10.09
CA GLN A 157 9.26 -0.55 11.36
C GLN A 157 8.08 -0.44 12.36
N ASN A 158 6.89 0.03 11.94
CA ASN A 158 5.69 0.14 12.75
C ASN A 158 4.44 0.23 11.85
N ASP A 159 4.36 -0.64 10.84
CA ASP A 159 3.26 -0.62 9.88
C ASP A 159 2.01 -1.28 10.48
N ARG A 160 0.89 -0.56 10.47
CA ARG A 160 -0.43 -1.06 10.86
C ARG A 160 -0.83 -2.30 10.06
N SER A 161 -0.34 -2.40 8.83
CA SER A 161 -0.51 -3.56 7.95
C SER A 161 0.16 -4.82 8.53
N LEU A 162 1.35 -4.68 9.13
CA LEU A 162 2.03 -5.81 9.78
C LEU A 162 1.28 -6.25 11.03
N LYS A 163 0.77 -5.29 11.82
CA LYS A 163 -0.03 -5.60 13.00
C LYS A 163 -1.32 -6.32 12.62
N LEU A 164 -1.98 -5.94 11.52
CA LEU A 164 -3.15 -6.63 11.01
C LEU A 164 -2.83 -8.06 10.59
N VAL A 165 -1.71 -8.29 9.89
CA VAL A 165 -1.27 -9.65 9.51
C VAL A 165 -1.05 -10.53 10.74
N LYS A 166 -0.33 -10.03 11.74
CA LYS A 166 -0.11 -10.77 13.00
C LYS A 166 -1.42 -11.06 13.73
N LEU A 167 -2.32 -10.08 13.78
CA LEU A 167 -3.64 -10.26 14.37
C LEU A 167 -4.45 -11.34 13.64
N LEU A 168 -4.39 -11.41 12.31
CA LEU A 168 -5.08 -12.44 11.52
C LEU A 168 -4.51 -13.83 11.82
N GLU A 169 -3.20 -13.96 11.95
CA GLU A 169 -2.53 -15.23 12.29
C GLU A 169 -2.95 -15.72 13.68
N ASP A 170 -2.81 -14.89 14.72
CA ASP A 170 -3.19 -15.26 16.08
C ASP A 170 -4.71 -15.48 16.20
N ALA A 171 -5.54 -14.67 15.51
CA ALA A 171 -6.98 -14.85 15.46
C ALA A 171 -7.37 -16.22 14.88
N ASN A 172 -6.77 -16.61 13.75
CA ASN A 172 -7.03 -17.91 13.15
C ASN A 172 -6.65 -19.06 14.09
N LEU A 173 -5.48 -18.97 14.73
CA LEU A 173 -5.07 -19.97 15.72
C LEU A 173 -6.08 -20.10 16.86
N PHE A 174 -6.60 -18.99 17.39
CA PHE A 174 -7.62 -19.02 18.43
C PHE A 174 -8.96 -19.58 17.93
N LEU A 175 -9.37 -19.20 16.71
CA LEU A 175 -10.66 -19.63 16.16
C LEU A 175 -10.71 -21.14 15.87
N PHE A 176 -9.60 -21.71 15.39
CA PHE A 176 -9.49 -23.13 15.06
C PHE A 176 -9.10 -24.00 16.27
N TYR A 177 -8.25 -23.49 17.16
CA TYR A 177 -7.67 -24.26 18.27
C TYR A 177 -7.78 -23.52 19.61
N PRO A 178 -8.98 -23.09 20.03
CA PRO A 178 -9.14 -22.27 21.25
C PRO A 178 -8.65 -22.98 22.51
N MET A 179 -8.70 -24.32 22.53
CA MET A 179 -8.30 -25.15 23.67
C MET A 179 -6.80 -25.12 23.99
N GLU A 180 -5.97 -24.73 23.03
CA GLU A 180 -4.51 -24.69 23.17
C GLU A 180 -3.99 -23.33 23.66
N HIS A 181 -4.83 -22.30 23.66
CA HIS A 181 -4.42 -20.94 23.99
C HIS A 181 -4.38 -20.68 25.49
N ASP A 182 -3.29 -20.04 25.91
CA ASP A 182 -3.26 -19.27 27.15
C ASP A 182 -3.98 -17.93 26.91
N LEU A 183 -5.14 -17.77 27.55
CA LEU A 183 -5.98 -16.58 27.37
C LEU A 183 -5.25 -15.30 27.74
N LYS A 184 -4.40 -15.33 28.77
CA LYS A 184 -3.67 -14.12 29.17
C LYS A 184 -2.71 -13.68 28.08
N SER A 185 -1.83 -14.58 27.64
CA SER A 185 -0.86 -14.29 26.57
C SER A 185 -1.55 -13.88 25.27
N PHE A 186 -2.66 -14.53 24.92
CA PHE A 186 -3.43 -14.17 23.73
C PHE A 186 -4.00 -12.74 23.80
N TYR A 187 -4.59 -12.36 24.93
CA TYR A 187 -5.17 -11.02 25.13
C TYR A 187 -4.10 -9.93 25.20
N GLU A 188 -2.95 -10.22 25.79
CA GLU A 188 -1.78 -9.32 25.81
C GLU A 188 -1.29 -9.04 24.38
N LYS A 189 -1.15 -10.08 23.54
CA LYS A 189 -0.78 -9.91 22.12
C LYS A 189 -1.81 -9.09 21.34
N ILE A 190 -3.10 -9.38 21.52
CA ILE A 190 -4.16 -8.59 20.86
C ILE A 190 -4.10 -7.13 21.31
N SER A 191 -3.88 -6.87 22.60
CA SER A 191 -3.73 -5.52 23.14
C SER A 191 -2.54 -4.79 22.52
N GLU A 192 -1.41 -5.49 22.34
CA GLU A 192 -0.22 -4.94 21.67
C GLU A 192 -0.50 -4.55 20.21
N TYR A 193 -1.22 -5.40 19.47
CA TYR A 193 -1.55 -5.14 18.07
C TYR A 193 -2.54 -3.99 17.92
N TRP A 194 -3.46 -3.87 18.88
CA TRP A 194 -4.52 -2.87 18.88
C TRP A 194 -4.12 -1.55 19.54
N GLU A 195 -3.03 -1.53 20.31
CA GLU A 195 -2.57 -0.37 21.10
C GLU A 195 -3.63 0.15 22.10
N ASN A 196 -4.56 -0.70 22.53
CA ASN A 196 -5.45 -0.41 23.66
C ASN A 196 -5.60 -1.63 24.54
N ASP A 197 -5.84 -1.39 25.83
CA ASP A 197 -6.03 -2.45 26.82
C ASP A 197 -7.27 -3.28 26.48
N PHE A 198 -7.02 -4.54 26.12
CA PHE A 198 -8.05 -5.53 25.98
C PHE A 198 -8.21 -6.27 27.31
N LEU A 199 -9.11 -5.76 28.15
CA LEU A 199 -9.31 -6.30 29.49
C LEU A 199 -9.99 -7.68 29.42
N LEU A 200 -9.20 -8.71 29.74
CA LEU A 200 -9.75 -10.01 30.13
C LEU A 200 -10.62 -9.79 31.39
N PRO A 201 -11.83 -10.37 31.48
CA PRO A 201 -12.58 -10.33 32.73
C PRO A 201 -11.70 -10.94 33.85
N ALA A 202 -11.59 -10.23 34.98
CA ALA A 202 -10.67 -10.56 36.07
C ALA A 202 -10.83 -12.00 36.61
N SER A 203 -12.00 -12.62 36.38
CA SER A 203 -12.28 -14.02 36.70
C SER A 203 -11.45 -15.05 35.92
N TYR A 204 -10.77 -14.65 34.84
CA TYR A 204 -10.11 -15.57 33.90
C TYR A 204 -8.58 -15.40 33.78
N ASP A 205 -7.98 -14.45 34.52
CA ASP A 205 -6.57 -14.01 34.41
C ASP A 205 -5.52 -15.12 34.65
N LYS A 206 -5.93 -16.33 35.04
CA LYS A 206 -5.02 -17.46 35.34
C LYS A 206 -5.48 -18.83 34.84
N LYS A 207 -6.58 -18.93 34.09
CA LYS A 207 -7.10 -20.22 33.62
C LYS A 207 -6.76 -20.42 32.15
N LYS A 208 -6.23 -21.61 31.81
CA LYS A 208 -6.20 -22.04 30.39
C LYS A 208 -7.64 -22.20 29.91
N PHE A 209 -7.91 -21.95 28.62
CA PHE A 209 -9.27 -22.05 28.08
C PHE A 209 -9.92 -23.41 28.38
N LYS A 210 -9.14 -24.49 28.33
CA LYS A 210 -9.56 -25.85 28.66
C LYS A 210 -9.98 -26.09 30.13
N GLU A 211 -9.61 -25.20 31.05
CA GLU A 211 -9.92 -25.31 32.50
C GLU A 211 -11.24 -24.63 32.87
N LEU A 212 -11.90 -24.01 31.89
CA LEU A 212 -13.20 -23.36 32.05
C LEU A 212 -14.34 -24.36 31.89
N THR A 213 -15.48 -24.06 32.51
CA THR A 213 -16.71 -24.81 32.25
C THR A 213 -17.16 -24.58 30.79
N PRO A 214 -17.90 -25.51 30.17
CA PRO A 214 -18.31 -25.36 28.78
C PRO A 214 -19.09 -24.07 28.49
N LYS A 215 -19.92 -23.60 29.45
CA LYS A 215 -20.61 -22.30 29.35
C LYS A 215 -19.66 -21.12 29.34
N GLU A 216 -18.67 -21.10 30.23
CA GLU A 216 -17.64 -20.06 30.27
C GLU A 216 -16.79 -20.07 28.99
N GLN A 217 -16.48 -21.27 28.45
CA GLN A 217 -15.77 -21.41 27.18
C GLN A 217 -16.57 -20.80 26.02
N GLU A 218 -17.87 -21.09 25.91
CA GLU A 218 -18.73 -20.49 24.89
C GLU A 218 -18.79 -18.97 25.03
N GLU A 219 -19.03 -18.46 26.23
CA GLU A 219 -19.13 -17.02 26.48
C GLU A 219 -17.82 -16.30 26.09
N ILE A 220 -16.67 -16.81 26.56
CA ILE A 220 -15.37 -16.25 26.22
C ILE A 220 -15.13 -16.36 24.72
N TYR A 221 -15.35 -17.52 24.11
CA TYR A 221 -15.12 -17.70 22.67
C TYR A 221 -15.94 -16.71 21.83
N LEU A 222 -17.24 -16.59 22.10
CA LEU A 222 -18.12 -15.67 21.37
C LEU A 222 -17.71 -14.21 21.58
N LYS A 223 -17.40 -13.83 22.81
CA LYS A 223 -16.97 -12.48 23.16
C LYS A 223 -15.65 -12.13 22.47
N THR A 224 -14.65 -13.00 22.58
CA THR A 224 -13.33 -12.84 21.94
C THR A 224 -13.45 -12.79 20.43
N LYS A 225 -14.22 -13.69 19.82
CA LYS A 225 -14.52 -13.67 18.38
C LYS A 225 -15.13 -12.34 17.95
N GLY A 226 -16.10 -11.82 18.71
CA GLY A 226 -16.72 -10.53 18.43
C GLY A 226 -15.71 -9.36 18.46
N TYR A 227 -14.80 -9.36 19.43
CA TYR A 227 -13.75 -8.35 19.52
C TYR A 227 -12.71 -8.46 18.40
N ILE A 228 -12.24 -9.66 18.09
CA ILE A 228 -11.34 -9.93 16.97
C ILE A 228 -11.92 -9.39 15.66
N LEU A 229 -13.18 -9.75 15.36
CA LEU A 229 -13.89 -9.27 14.17
C LEU A 229 -13.94 -7.74 14.11
N LYS A 230 -14.24 -7.09 15.25
CA LYS A 230 -14.28 -5.64 15.36
C LYS A 230 -12.90 -5.02 15.11
N PHE A 231 -11.84 -5.52 15.73
CA PHE A 231 -10.49 -4.98 15.59
C PHE A 231 -9.96 -5.15 14.17
N ILE A 232 -10.11 -6.35 13.60
CA ILE A 232 -9.73 -6.63 12.21
C ILE A 232 -10.47 -5.66 11.26
N SER A 233 -11.77 -5.46 11.47
CA SER A 233 -12.55 -4.51 10.67
C SER A 233 -12.01 -3.09 10.77
N ILE A 234 -11.75 -2.58 11.98
CA ILE A 234 -11.25 -1.21 12.17
C ILE A 234 -9.85 -1.04 11.57
N MET A 235 -8.92 -1.95 11.87
CA MET A 235 -7.55 -1.89 11.33
C MET A 235 -7.54 -1.91 9.81
N THR A 236 -8.40 -2.75 9.20
CA THR A 236 -8.59 -2.78 7.75
C THR A 236 -9.05 -1.43 7.23
N GLN A 237 -10.07 -0.82 7.84
CA GLN A 237 -10.57 0.50 7.41
C GLN A 237 -9.51 1.60 7.52
N GLU A 238 -8.68 1.56 8.56
CA GLU A 238 -7.62 2.54 8.76
C GLU A 238 -6.50 2.41 7.73
N ILE A 239 -6.13 1.19 7.36
CA ILE A 239 -5.20 0.91 6.25
C ILE A 239 -5.81 1.43 4.95
N LEU A 240 -7.05 1.06 4.65
CA LEU A 240 -7.75 1.49 3.43
C LEU A 240 -7.88 3.01 3.34
N LYS A 241 -8.16 3.70 4.45
CA LYS A 241 -8.25 5.16 4.50
C LYS A 241 -6.90 5.80 4.21
N THR A 242 -5.83 5.29 4.83
CA THR A 242 -4.46 5.79 4.61
C THR A 242 -4.06 5.64 3.15
N GLU A 243 -4.35 4.49 2.56
CA GLU A 243 -4.04 4.19 1.17
C GLU A 243 -4.90 4.98 0.17
N TRP A 244 -6.16 5.22 0.51
CA TRP A 244 -7.04 6.09 -0.28
C TRP A 244 -6.55 7.53 -0.33
N GLU A 245 -6.06 8.07 0.79
CA GLU A 245 -5.47 9.42 0.79
C GLU A 245 -4.16 9.47 -0.03
N ARG A 246 -3.36 8.40 -0.05
CA ARG A 246 -2.20 8.28 -0.95
C ARG A 246 -2.61 8.30 -2.42
N VAL A 247 -3.67 7.57 -2.79
CA VAL A 247 -4.23 7.60 -4.17
C VAL A 247 -4.61 9.02 -4.57
N LYS A 248 -5.33 9.74 -3.70
CA LYS A 248 -5.74 11.14 -3.97
C LYS A 248 -4.56 12.08 -4.16
N ASN A 249 -3.50 11.86 -3.39
CA ASN A 249 -2.29 12.68 -3.44
C ASN A 249 -1.32 12.27 -4.56
N GLY A 250 -1.60 11.19 -5.30
CA GLY A 250 -0.75 10.69 -6.38
C GLY A 250 0.52 9.99 -5.89
N GLU A 251 0.50 9.44 -4.67
CA GLU A 251 1.61 8.71 -4.02
C GLU A 251 1.63 7.19 -4.28
#